data_AF-A0A9E3P427-F1
#
_entry.id   AF-A0A9E3P427-F1
#
_cell.length_a   1.000
_cell.length_b   1.000
_cell.length_c   1.000
_cell.angle_alpha   90.00
_cell.angle_beta   90.00
_cell.angle_gamma   90.00
#
_symmetry.space_group_name_H-M   'P 1'
#
loop_
_entity.id
_entity.type
_entity.pdbx_description
1 polymer ?
#
loop_
_entity_poly.entity_id
_entity_poly.type
_entity_poly.pdbx_seq_one_letter_code
_entity_poly.pdbx_strand_id
1 'polypeptide(L)'
;MNAIDWSAEGRTCIDLLRDLIRIPTINRGTRDEGDGNERPAAERVAEHLRGAGIEPKLFEKQKNRTNVVARVRGTGEKPPLLLNA
;
A
#
# COMPACT_ATOMS: atom_id res chain seq x y z
N MET A 1 -3.95 -26.49 6.91
CA MET A 1 -3.38 -25.16 6.59
C MET A 1 -1.95 -25.41 6.17
N ASN A 2 -1.54 -24.99 4.98
CA ASN A 2 -0.12 -25.04 4.63
C ASN A 2 0.61 -24.07 5.56
N ALA A 3 1.73 -24.52 6.12
CA ALA A 3 2.59 -23.64 6.91
C ALA A 3 3.05 -22.48 6.01
N ILE A 4 2.91 -21.25 6.51
CA ILE A 4 3.42 -20.06 5.81
C ILE A 4 4.95 -20.15 5.80
N ASP A 5 5.57 -20.02 4.63
CA ASP A 5 7.02 -19.87 4.52
C ASP A 5 7.41 -18.44 4.88
N TRP A 6 7.65 -18.20 6.17
CA TRP A 6 8.06 -16.90 6.69
C TRP A 6 9.38 -16.38 6.10
N SER A 7 10.25 -17.27 5.63
CA SER A 7 11.49 -16.83 4.98
C SER A 7 11.21 -16.27 3.58
N ALA A 8 10.28 -16.87 2.84
CA ALA A 8 9.82 -16.34 1.56
C ALA A 8 9.08 -15.01 1.75
N GLU A 9 8.12 -14.95 2.68
CA GLU A 9 7.40 -13.70 2.96
C GLU A 9 8.31 -12.58 3.45
N GLY A 10 9.35 -12.92 4.24
CA GLY A 10 10.38 -11.97 4.64
C GLY A 10 11.13 -11.36 3.46
N ARG A 11 11.47 -12.16 2.44
CA ARG A 11 12.11 -11.67 1.20
C ARG A 11 11.15 -10.76 0.42
N THR A 12 9.90 -11.18 0.24
CA THR A 12 8.86 -10.38 -0.41
C THR A 12 8.68 -9.01 0.27
N CYS A 13 8.68 -8.98 1.60
CA CYS A 13 8.59 -7.75 2.38
C CYS A 13 9.79 -6.82 2.14
N ILE A 14 11.01 -7.37 2.14
CA ILE A 14 12.23 -6.61 1.87
C ILE A 14 12.22 -6.05 0.44
N ASP A 15 11.80 -6.83 -0.55
CA ASP A 15 11.71 -6.37 -1.94
C ASP A 15 10.68 -5.25 -2.11
N LEU A 16 9.50 -5.38 -1.51
CA LEU A 16 8.49 -4.32 -1.50
C LEU A 16 9.03 -3.05 -0.83
N LEU A 17 9.67 -3.16 0.33
CA LEU A 17 10.28 -2.02 1.03
C LEU A 17 11.35 -1.34 0.17
N ARG A 18 12.21 -2.13 -0.48
CA ARG A 18 13.25 -1.66 -1.39
C ARG A 18 12.68 -0.88 -2.56
N ASP A 19 11.56 -1.31 -3.12
CA ASP A 19 10.87 -0.60 -4.21
C ASP A 19 10.27 0.71 -3.71
N LEU A 20 9.56 0.68 -2.58
CA LEU A 20 8.90 1.86 -2.02
C LEU A 20 9.88 2.97 -1.63
N ILE A 21 11.02 2.64 -1.01
CA ILE A 21 12.04 3.63 -0.62
C ILE A 21 12.65 4.34 -1.84
N ARG A 22 12.66 3.70 -3.03
CA ARG A 22 13.17 4.32 -4.27
C ARG A 22 12.18 5.29 -4.90
N ILE A 23 10.91 5.27 -4.50
CA ILE A 23 9.89 6.19 -4.98
C ILE A 23 9.93 7.45 -4.12
N PRO A 24 10.28 8.63 -4.66
CA PRO A 24 10.45 9.83 -3.86
C PRO A 24 9.11 10.48 -3.51
N THR A 25 8.38 9.90 -2.55
CA THR A 25 7.09 10.42 -2.03
C THR A 25 7.29 11.62 -1.08
N ILE A 26 8.02 12.64 -1.51
CA ILE A 26 8.42 13.76 -0.65
C ILE A 26 7.29 14.80 -0.56
N ASN A 27 6.73 14.96 0.63
CA ASN A 27 5.75 15.99 0.96
C ASN A 27 6.46 17.18 1.64
N ARG A 28 6.64 18.28 0.92
CA ARG A 28 7.21 19.54 1.43
C ARG A 28 6.19 20.41 2.16
N GLY A 29 4.90 20.08 2.04
CA GLY A 29 3.81 20.78 2.72
C GLY A 29 3.45 22.13 2.07
N THR A 30 3.87 22.38 0.84
CA THR A 30 3.66 23.65 0.13
C THR A 30 2.27 23.73 -0.51
N ARG A 31 1.63 22.58 -0.74
CA ARG A 31 0.33 22.43 -1.43
C ARG A 31 0.34 22.83 -2.91
N ASP A 32 1.52 23.06 -3.48
CA ASP A 32 1.67 23.38 -4.90
C ASP A 32 1.50 22.15 -5.78
N GLU A 33 1.24 22.37 -7.07
CA GLU A 33 1.31 21.29 -8.05
C GLU A 33 2.73 20.69 -8.09
N GLY A 34 2.82 19.38 -7.86
CA GLY A 34 4.11 18.67 -7.79
C GLY A 34 4.70 18.56 -6.37
N ASP A 35 3.99 19.05 -5.34
CA ASP A 35 4.30 18.71 -3.95
C ASP A 35 3.70 17.35 -3.57
N GLY A 36 4.54 16.37 -3.30
CA GLY A 36 4.14 14.96 -3.17
C GLY A 36 4.31 14.18 -4.48
N ASN A 37 4.35 12.86 -4.34
CA ASN A 37 4.48 11.90 -5.43
C ASN A 37 4.05 10.51 -4.96
N GLU A 38 2.95 10.44 -4.22
CA GLU A 38 2.46 9.22 -3.57
C GLU A 38 1.83 8.25 -4.58
N ARG A 39 1.36 8.72 -5.74
CA ARG A 39 0.70 7.90 -6.77
C ARG A 39 1.50 6.64 -7.16
N PRO A 40 2.79 6.71 -7.55
CA PRO A 40 3.54 5.52 -7.92
C PRO A 40 3.71 4.52 -6.75
N ALA A 41 3.88 5.03 -5.52
CA ALA A 41 3.98 4.17 -4.33
C ALA A 41 2.64 3.47 -4.04
N ALA A 42 1.53 4.20 -4.14
CA ALA A 42 0.19 3.65 -3.99
C ALA A 42 -0.12 2.57 -5.05
N GLU A 43 0.30 2.78 -6.31
CA GLU A 43 0.18 1.80 -7.38
C GLU A 43 1.03 0.55 -7.14
N ARG A 44 2.27 0.71 -6.64
CA ARG A 44 3.14 -0.42 -6.29
C ARG A 44 2.56 -1.28 -5.16
N VAL A 45 2.02 -0.66 -4.12
CA VAL A 45 1.31 -1.37 -3.04
C VAL A 45 0.05 -2.03 -3.58
N ALA A 46 -0.71 -1.36 -4.45
CA ALA A 46 -1.90 -1.92 -5.04
C ALA A 46 -1.61 -3.16 -5.90
N GLU A 47 -0.54 -3.13 -6.70
CA GLU A 47 -0.07 -4.29 -7.46
C GLU A 47 0.28 -5.46 -6.55
N HIS A 48 1.04 -5.22 -5.48
CA HIS A 48 1.38 -6.25 -4.50
C HIS A 48 0.13 -6.88 -3.87
N LEU A 49 -0.85 -6.06 -3.47
CA LEU A 49 -2.12 -6.54 -2.90
C LEU A 49 -2.92 -7.37 -3.90
N ARG A 50 -3.01 -6.96 -5.17
CA ARG A 50 -3.67 -7.74 -6.22
C ARG A 50 -2.98 -9.09 -6.45
N GLY A 51 -1.65 -9.12 -6.40
CA GLY A 51 -0.87 -10.37 -6.45
C GLY A 51 -1.22 -11.34 -5.30
N ALA A 52 -1.63 -10.80 -4.14
CA ALA A 52 -2.13 -11.57 -3.01
C ALA A 52 -3.65 -11.86 -3.06
N GLY A 53 -4.34 -11.51 -4.16
CA GLY A 53 -5.79 -11.70 -4.31
C GLY A 53 -6.65 -10.70 -3.53
N ILE A 54 -6.08 -9.60 -3.06
CA ILE A 54 -6.78 -8.53 -2.35
C ILE A 54 -6.99 -7.36 -3.30
N GLU A 55 -8.23 -7.02 -3.63
CA GLU A 55 -8.50 -5.89 -4.54
C GLU A 55 -8.44 -4.53 -3.82
N PRO A 56 -7.50 -3.64 -4.18
CA PRO A 56 -7.37 -2.32 -3.60
C PRO A 56 -8.15 -1.26 -4.39
N LYS A 57 -8.50 -0.16 -3.73
CA LYS A 57 -9.02 1.06 -4.34
C LYS A 57 -8.03 2.20 -4.16
N LEU A 58 -7.82 2.96 -5.23
CA LEU A 58 -7.00 4.18 -5.22
C LEU A 58 -7.91 5.40 -5.09
N PHE A 59 -7.56 6.30 -4.17
CA PHE A 59 -8.28 7.55 -3.93
C PHE A 59 -7.33 8.72 -4.09
N GLU A 60 -7.60 9.58 -5.07
CA GLU A 60 -6.75 10.73 -5.39
C GLU A 60 -7.53 12.03 -5.21
N LYS A 61 -7.34 12.68 -4.06
CA LYS A 61 -8.02 13.96 -3.75
C LYS A 61 -7.35 15.14 -4.46
N GLN A 62 -6.04 15.09 -4.58
CA GLN A 62 -5.21 16.03 -5.33
C GLN A 62 -4.27 15.22 -6.21
N LYS A 63 -3.93 15.74 -7.39
CA LYS A 63 -3.04 15.06 -8.34
C LYS A 63 -1.77 14.58 -7.61
N ASN A 64 -1.44 13.31 -7.80
CA ASN A 64 -0.31 12.61 -7.18
C ASN A 64 -0.38 12.39 -5.66
N ARG A 65 -1.39 12.91 -4.94
CA ARG A 65 -1.63 12.63 -3.51
C ARG A 65 -2.59 11.45 -3.32
N THR A 66 -2.22 10.30 -3.88
CA THR A 66 -3.07 9.10 -3.89
C THR A 66 -2.94 8.30 -2.60
N ASN A 67 -4.08 7.88 -2.05
CA ASN A 67 -4.18 6.85 -1.01
C ASN A 67 -4.56 5.50 -1.65
N VAL A 68 -4.05 4.41 -1.09
CA VAL A 68 -4.47 3.04 -1.42
C VAL A 68 -5.20 2.45 -0.22
N VAL A 69 -6.39 1.90 -0.46
CA VAL A 69 -7.21 1.28 0.59
C VAL A 69 -7.69 -0.08 0.11
N ALA A 70 -7.50 -1.10 0.92
CA ALA A 70 -7.96 -2.45 0.64
C ALA A 70 -8.72 -3.02 1.84
N ARG A 71 -9.53 -4.05 1.60
CA ARG A 71 -10.27 -4.73 2.66
C ARG A 71 -10.04 -6.23 2.59
N VAL A 72 -9.44 -6.77 3.65
CA VAL A 72 -9.47 -8.20 3.94
C VAL A 72 -10.72 -8.48 4.76
N ARG A 73 -11.63 -9.31 4.23
CA ARG A 73 -12.90 -9.61 4.90
C ARG A 73 -12.70 -10.72 5.94
N GLY A 74 -12.96 -10.42 7.21
CA GLY A 74 -13.08 -11.42 8.27
C GLY A 74 -14.48 -12.06 8.32
N THR A 75 -14.74 -12.89 9.33
CA THR A 75 -16.02 -13.60 9.53
C THR A 75 -17.19 -12.66 9.89
N GLY A 76 -16.90 -11.46 10.38
CA GLY A 76 -17.90 -10.49 10.86
C GLY A 76 -18.26 -10.64 12.34
N GLU A 77 -17.64 -11.59 13.05
CA GLU A 77 -17.90 -11.86 14.47
C GLU A 77 -17.22 -10.86 15.42
N LYS A 78 -16.24 -10.09 14.93
CA LYS A 78 -15.48 -9.12 15.70
C LYS A 78 -15.53 -7.73 15.05
N PRO A 79 -15.32 -6.65 15.83
CA PRO A 79 -15.16 -5.30 15.28
C PRO A 79 -14.03 -5.22 14.23
N PRO A 80 -14.12 -4.30 13.27
CA PRO A 80 -13.08 -4.11 12.28
C PRO A 80 -11.79 -3.55 12.90
N LEU A 81 -10.65 -3.91 12.31
CA LEU A 81 -9.36 -3.29 12.59
C LEU A 81 -8.95 -2.43 11.39
N LEU A 82 -8.51 -1.20 11.66
CA LEU A 82 -7.88 -0.34 10.66
C LEU A 82 -6.37 -0.34 10.89
N LEU A 83 -5.62 -0.74 9.86
CA LEU A 83 -4.18 -0.55 9.79
C LEU A 83 -3.92 0.63 8.86
N ASN A 84 -3.39 1.73 9.39
CA ASN A 84 -3.05 2.92 8.63
C ASN A 84 -1.57 3.28 8.84
N ALA A 85 -0.96 3.81 7.79
CA ALA A 85 0.42 4.29 7.77
C ALA A 85 0.49 5.57 6.92
#